data_AF-A0A142Y8E6-F1
#
_entry.id   AF-A0A142Y8E6-F1
#
_cell.length_a   1.000
_cell.length_b   1.000
_cell.length_c   1.000
_cell.angle_alpha   90.00
_cell.angle_beta   90.00
_cell.angle_gamma   90.00
#
_symmetry.space_group_name_H-M   'P 1'
#
loop_
_entity.id
_entity.type
_entity.pdbx_description
1 polymer ?
#
loop_
_entity_poly.entity_id
_entity_poly.type
_entity_poly.pdbx_seq_one_letter_code
_entity_poly.pdbx_strand_id
1 'polypeptide(L)'
;MIRPGKVVFVAHALIVPSSDPDDLARHDADVERVAMDVARAHEEAQGAEVKDVSTPELARAAGLSDNPGFDLLAIYPSTDPRGRRAIEVKGRASTGDVEVSSNEWARAANLRDQYWLYVVYDCATPSPNSPLKISRFRVTCSVFEMGIPNL
;
A
#
# COMPACT_ATOMS: atom_id res chain seq x y z
N MET A 1 -20.94 28.80 -43.33
CA MET A 1 -19.67 29.49 -43.01
C MET A 1 -19.67 29.77 -41.52
N ILE A 2 -18.91 29.02 -40.71
CA ILE A 2 -18.81 29.26 -39.26
C ILE A 2 -17.57 30.14 -39.01
N ARG A 3 -17.75 31.29 -38.36
CA ARG A 3 -16.65 32.16 -37.90
C ARG A 3 -16.52 32.00 -36.38
N PRO A 4 -15.35 31.66 -35.82
CA PRO A 4 -15.18 31.62 -34.38
C PRO A 4 -15.39 33.02 -33.79
N GLY A 5 -16.26 33.14 -32.80
CA GLY A 5 -16.45 34.36 -32.01
C GLY A 5 -15.27 34.62 -31.07
N LYS A 6 -15.16 35.85 -30.56
CA LYS A 6 -14.07 36.29 -29.68
C LYS A 6 -14.03 35.44 -28.41
N VAL A 7 -12.95 34.68 -28.22
CA VAL A 7 -12.68 33.96 -26.97
C VAL A 7 -12.37 35.00 -25.89
N VAL A 8 -13.19 35.04 -24.83
CA VAL A 8 -12.93 35.86 -23.65
C VAL A 8 -12.26 34.96 -22.62
N PHE A 9 -11.00 35.24 -22.37
CA PHE A 9 -10.24 34.58 -21.33
C PHE A 9 -10.68 35.12 -19.96
N VAL A 10 -11.29 34.28 -19.10
CA VAL A 10 -11.89 34.73 -17.82
C VAL A 10 -10.91 34.61 -16.65
N ALA A 11 -10.23 33.48 -16.48
CA ALA A 11 -9.17 33.28 -15.46
C ALA A 11 -8.38 31.98 -15.71
N HIS A 12 -7.11 31.96 -15.27
CA HIS A 12 -6.31 30.73 -15.12
C HIS A 12 -6.18 30.44 -13.63
N ALA A 13 -6.38 29.19 -13.21
CA ALA A 13 -6.03 28.72 -11.88
C ALA A 13 -4.80 27.82 -11.99
N LEU A 14 -3.80 28.06 -11.12
CA LEU A 14 -2.68 27.16 -10.92
C LEU A 14 -2.97 26.36 -9.65
N ILE A 15 -3.15 25.05 -9.80
CA ILE A 15 -3.28 24.14 -8.66
C ILE A 15 -1.86 23.73 -8.28
N VAL A 16 -1.47 24.07 -7.05
CA VAL A 16 -0.22 23.62 -6.44
C VAL A 16 -0.56 22.71 -5.25
N PRO A 17 0.21 21.64 -5.01
CA PRO A 17 0.08 20.85 -3.79
C PRO A 17 0.16 21.73 -2.55
N SER A 18 -0.66 21.44 -1.53
CA SER A 18 -0.59 22.17 -0.27
C SER A 18 0.76 21.91 0.42
N SER A 19 1.34 22.96 0.99
CA SER A 19 2.50 22.86 1.89
C SER A 19 2.08 22.87 3.36
N ASP A 20 0.78 22.90 3.63
CA ASP A 20 0.25 22.86 4.98
C ASP A 20 0.45 21.46 5.59
N PRO A 21 1.04 21.33 6.79
CA PRO A 21 1.32 20.04 7.39
C PRO A 21 0.08 19.18 7.63
N ASP A 22 -1.07 19.79 7.97
CA ASP A 22 -2.28 19.04 8.24
C ASP A 22 -2.91 18.52 6.94
N ASP A 23 -2.83 19.28 5.85
CA ASP A 23 -3.22 18.82 4.51
C ASP A 23 -2.36 17.63 4.04
N LEU A 24 -1.04 17.71 4.25
CA LEU A 24 -0.12 16.64 3.91
C LEU A 24 -0.41 15.37 4.72
N ALA A 25 -0.60 15.50 6.03
CA ALA A 25 -0.93 14.37 6.89
C ALA A 25 -2.28 13.72 6.51
N ARG A 26 -3.30 14.53 6.18
CA ARG A 26 -4.58 14.02 5.66
C ARG A 26 -4.39 13.27 4.35
N HIS A 27 -3.58 13.82 3.45
CA HIS A 27 -3.28 13.19 2.17
C HIS A 27 -2.58 11.84 2.33
N ASP A 28 -1.59 11.76 3.22
CA ASP A 28 -0.88 10.52 3.52
C ASP A 28 -1.81 9.47 4.12
N ALA A 29 -2.70 9.86 5.04
CA ALA A 29 -3.71 8.97 5.62
C ALA A 29 -4.70 8.45 4.56
N ASP A 30 -5.09 9.28 3.60
CA ASP A 30 -5.94 8.85 2.48
C ASP A 30 -5.21 7.86 1.56
N VAL A 31 -3.93 8.11 1.26
CA VAL A 31 -3.09 7.20 0.47
C VAL A 31 -2.95 5.84 1.15
N GLU A 32 -2.69 5.84 2.46
CA GLU A 32 -2.58 4.62 3.27
C GLU A 32 -3.89 3.83 3.28
N ARG A 33 -5.02 4.52 3.54
CA ARG A 33 -6.35 3.90 3.52
C ARG A 33 -6.68 3.25 2.19
N VAL A 34 -6.43 3.97 1.08
CA VAL A 34 -6.67 3.43 -0.28
C VAL A 34 -5.78 2.21 -0.55
N ALA A 35 -4.52 2.24 -0.12
CA ALA A 35 -3.61 1.10 -0.30
C ALA A 35 -4.09 -0.13 0.49
N MET A 36 -4.54 0.06 1.73
CA MET A 36 -5.10 -1.00 2.58
C MET A 36 -6.36 -1.62 1.97
N ASP A 37 -7.29 -0.79 1.48
CA ASP A 37 -8.52 -1.24 0.83
C ASP A 37 -8.22 -2.08 -0.43
N VAL A 38 -7.28 -1.64 -1.26
CA VAL A 38 -6.86 -2.38 -2.47
C VAL A 38 -6.17 -3.69 -2.13
N ALA A 39 -5.24 -3.69 -1.17
CA ALA A 39 -4.53 -4.89 -0.74
C ALA A 39 -5.51 -5.94 -0.18
N ARG A 40 -6.47 -5.50 0.64
CA ARG A 40 -7.54 -6.34 1.16
C ARG A 40 -8.39 -6.93 0.04
N ALA A 41 -8.93 -6.09 -0.83
CA ALA A 41 -9.79 -6.53 -1.93
C ALA A 41 -9.07 -7.50 -2.87
N HIS A 42 -7.76 -7.33 -3.08
CA HIS A 42 -6.94 -8.22 -3.91
C HIS A 42 -6.85 -9.64 -3.34
N GLU A 43 -6.65 -9.80 -2.03
CA GLU A 43 -6.60 -11.11 -1.39
C GLU A 43 -7.99 -11.74 -1.23
N GLU A 44 -9.01 -10.93 -0.91
CA GLU A 44 -10.41 -11.39 -0.82
C GLU A 44 -10.92 -11.91 -2.17
N ALA A 45 -10.60 -11.22 -3.27
CA ALA A 45 -10.92 -11.68 -4.63
C ALA A 45 -10.24 -13.01 -5.00
N GLN A 46 -9.17 -13.39 -4.28
CA GLN A 46 -8.48 -14.66 -4.43
C GLN A 46 -8.94 -15.74 -3.45
N GLY A 47 -9.98 -15.45 -2.66
CA GLY A 47 -10.62 -16.38 -1.73
C GLY A 47 -10.04 -16.38 -0.31
N ALA A 48 -9.24 -15.38 0.07
CA ALA A 48 -8.79 -15.25 1.45
C ALA A 48 -9.84 -14.55 2.33
N GLU A 49 -9.91 -14.95 3.60
CA GLU A 49 -10.43 -14.09 4.67
C GLU A 49 -9.29 -13.15 5.10
N VAL A 50 -9.50 -11.84 4.98
CA VAL A 50 -8.49 -10.84 5.32
C VAL A 50 -8.85 -10.12 6.62
N LYS A 51 -7.90 -10.08 7.55
CA LYS A 51 -8.03 -9.35 8.82
C LYS A 51 -7.09 -8.16 8.82
N ASP A 52 -7.65 -7.01 9.17
CA ASP A 52 -6.86 -5.84 9.53
C ASP A 52 -6.21 -6.06 10.89
N VAL A 53 -4.90 -5.82 10.97
CA VAL A 53 -4.12 -5.96 12.21
C VAL A 53 -3.13 -4.80 12.38
N SER A 54 -3.36 -3.70 11.65
CA SER A 54 -2.52 -2.48 11.63
C SER A 54 -2.48 -1.74 12.97
N THR A 55 -3.49 -1.94 13.83
CA THR A 55 -3.54 -1.37 15.18
C THR A 55 -3.51 -2.45 16.25
N PRO A 56 -3.03 -2.16 17.47
CA PRO A 56 -3.03 -3.11 18.58
C PRO A 56 -4.41 -3.71 18.87
N GLU A 57 -5.47 -2.90 18.81
CA GLU A 57 -6.85 -3.33 19.03
C GLU A 57 -7.27 -4.38 18.01
N LEU A 58 -6.99 -4.12 16.73
CA LEU A 58 -7.33 -5.00 15.63
C LEU A 58 -6.48 -6.28 15.64
N ALA A 59 -5.18 -6.16 15.95
CA ALA A 59 -4.28 -7.29 16.11
C ALA A 59 -4.76 -8.24 17.23
N ARG A 60 -5.15 -7.70 18.39
CA ARG A 60 -5.72 -8.50 19.50
C ARG A 60 -7.01 -9.20 19.09
N ALA A 61 -7.91 -8.50 18.38
CA ALA A 61 -9.14 -9.10 17.88
C ALA A 61 -8.89 -10.26 16.89
N ALA A 62 -7.77 -10.22 16.16
CA ALA A 62 -7.30 -11.29 15.30
C ALA A 62 -6.53 -12.42 16.03
N GLY A 63 -6.31 -12.29 17.35
CA GLY A 63 -5.55 -13.25 18.16
C GLY A 63 -4.04 -13.13 18.02
N LEU A 64 -3.54 -11.95 17.63
CA LEU A 64 -2.11 -11.63 17.53
C LEU A 64 -1.65 -10.78 18.71
N SER A 65 -0.33 -10.61 18.84
CA SER A 65 0.28 -9.61 19.74
C SER A 65 -0.02 -8.19 19.26
N ASP A 66 0.03 -7.21 20.18
CA ASP A 66 -0.22 -5.78 19.90
C ASP A 66 0.56 -5.20 18.71
N ASN A 67 1.77 -5.71 18.45
CA ASN A 67 2.61 -5.28 17.32
C ASN A 67 3.04 -6.51 16.51
N PRO A 68 2.18 -7.02 15.61
CA PRO A 68 2.49 -8.23 14.82
C PRO A 68 3.64 -7.97 13.83
N GLY A 69 3.77 -6.72 13.37
CA GLY A 69 4.80 -6.24 12.44
C GLY A 69 4.44 -6.49 10.97
N PHE A 70 3.15 -6.38 10.66
CA PHE A 70 2.53 -6.37 9.33
C PHE A 70 1.11 -5.82 9.47
N ASP A 71 0.50 -5.36 8.37
CA ASP A 71 -0.78 -4.62 8.41
C ASP A 71 -2.01 -5.52 8.20
N LEU A 72 -1.90 -6.52 7.32
CA LEU A 72 -3.00 -7.43 6.97
C LEU A 72 -2.60 -8.89 7.17
N LEU A 73 -3.53 -9.68 7.71
CA LEU A 73 -3.45 -11.14 7.77
C LEU A 73 -4.44 -11.75 6.78
N ALA A 74 -3.94 -12.31 5.68
CA ALA A 74 -4.77 -13.08 4.74
C ALA A 74 -4.74 -14.58 5.11
N ILE A 75 -5.92 -15.18 5.24
CA ILE A 75 -6.11 -16.59 5.61
C ILE A 75 -6.88 -17.28 4.50
N TYR A 76 -6.22 -18.19 3.79
CA TYR A 76 -6.85 -19.01 2.77
C TYR A 76 -7.50 -20.27 3.37
N PRO A 77 -8.46 -20.90 2.68
CA PRO A 77 -9.02 -22.19 3.09
C PRO A 77 -7.94 -23.23 3.32
N SER A 78 -8.15 -24.17 4.23
CA SER A 78 -7.14 -25.19 4.60
C SER A 78 -6.72 -26.10 3.43
N THR A 79 -7.52 -26.18 2.37
CA THR A 79 -7.21 -26.90 1.13
C THR A 79 -6.30 -26.12 0.18
N ASP A 80 -6.10 -24.82 0.43
CA ASP A 80 -5.28 -23.96 -0.40
C ASP A 80 -3.80 -24.03 0.06
N PRO A 81 -2.86 -24.39 -0.83
CA PRO A 81 -1.45 -24.50 -0.46
C PRO A 81 -0.81 -23.17 -0.03
N ARG A 82 -1.45 -22.02 -0.30
CA ARG A 82 -0.96 -20.70 0.14
C ARG A 82 -1.04 -20.53 1.66
N GLY A 83 -1.97 -21.20 2.34
CA GLY A 83 -2.13 -21.11 3.79
C GLY A 83 -2.42 -19.70 4.28
N ARG A 84 -1.45 -19.05 4.93
CA ARG A 84 -1.58 -17.69 5.49
C ARG A 84 -0.49 -16.76 4.96
N ARG A 85 -0.83 -15.48 4.88
CA ARG A 85 0.12 -14.40 4.54
C ARG A 85 0.01 -13.26 5.55
N ALA A 86 1.15 -12.90 6.11
CA ALA A 86 1.40 -11.63 6.77
C ALA A 86 1.80 -10.61 5.70
N ILE A 87 1.02 -9.54 5.54
CA ILE A 87 1.17 -8.58 4.46
C ILE A 87 1.44 -7.20 5.05
N GLU A 88 2.59 -6.63 4.67
CA GLU A 88 2.94 -5.23 4.86
C GLU A 88 2.50 -4.42 3.64
N VAL A 89 1.78 -3.32 3.83
CA VAL A 89 1.18 -2.51 2.76
C VAL A 89 1.87 -1.15 2.69
N LYS A 90 2.39 -0.79 1.52
CA LYS A 90 2.96 0.52 1.24
C LYS A 90 2.15 1.23 0.17
N GLY A 91 1.52 2.34 0.56
CA GLY A 91 0.84 3.25 -0.35
C GLY A 91 1.81 4.26 -0.99
N ARG A 92 1.57 4.58 -2.25
CA ARG A 92 2.24 5.68 -2.95
C ARG A 92 1.25 6.50 -3.76
N ALA A 93 1.32 7.82 -3.60
CA ALA A 93 0.55 8.78 -4.38
C ALA A 93 0.77 8.62 -5.90
N SER A 94 1.99 8.25 -6.31
CA SER A 94 2.43 8.00 -7.68
C SER A 94 3.43 6.84 -7.74
N THR A 95 3.98 6.50 -8.89
CA THR A 95 5.10 5.53 -9.00
C THR A 95 6.40 6.06 -8.37
N GLY A 96 7.22 5.16 -7.81
CA GLY A 96 8.52 5.50 -7.23
C GLY A 96 9.09 4.39 -6.36
N ASP A 97 10.21 4.69 -5.71
CA ASP A 97 10.89 3.74 -4.82
C ASP A 97 10.10 3.46 -3.54
N VAL A 98 10.35 2.26 -3.00
CA VAL A 98 9.75 1.79 -1.76
C VAL A 98 10.87 1.42 -0.82
N GLU A 99 10.81 2.00 0.36
CA GLU A 99 11.75 1.70 1.44
C GLU A 99 11.13 0.68 2.38
N VAL A 100 11.97 -0.24 2.84
CA VAL A 100 11.64 -1.23 3.86
C VAL A 100 12.44 -0.86 5.10
N SER A 101 11.76 -0.63 6.23
CA SER A 101 12.45 -0.29 7.47
C SER A 101 13.24 -1.49 8.02
N SER A 102 14.22 -1.24 8.90
CA SER A 102 14.98 -2.34 9.53
C SER A 102 14.08 -3.31 10.31
N ASN A 103 13.00 -2.80 10.90
CA ASN A 103 12.02 -3.61 11.62
C ASN A 103 11.22 -4.51 10.65
N GLU A 104 10.74 -3.96 9.54
CA GLU A 104 10.05 -4.72 8.49
C GLU A 104 10.97 -5.78 7.88
N TRP A 105 12.23 -5.45 7.63
CA TRP A 105 13.23 -6.41 7.14
C TRP A 105 13.45 -7.55 8.13
N ALA A 106 13.66 -7.23 9.41
CA ALA A 106 13.80 -8.25 10.45
C ALA A 106 12.53 -9.12 10.54
N ARG A 107 11.35 -8.54 10.30
CA ARG A 107 10.10 -9.29 10.35
C ARG A 107 9.89 -10.20 9.15
N ALA A 108 10.23 -9.71 7.95
CA ALA A 108 10.31 -10.51 6.75
C ALA A 108 11.26 -11.70 6.90
N ALA A 109 12.44 -11.50 7.47
CA ALA A 109 13.41 -12.57 7.70
C ALA A 109 12.88 -13.66 8.65
N ASN A 110 12.08 -13.27 9.65
CA ASN A 110 11.49 -14.20 10.61
C ASN A 110 10.32 -14.99 10.01
N LEU A 111 9.42 -14.32 9.27
CA LEU A 111 8.20 -14.92 8.73
C LEU A 111 8.40 -15.60 7.36
N ARG A 112 9.47 -15.25 6.65
CA ARG A 112 9.95 -15.85 5.39
C ARG A 112 8.82 -15.95 4.36
N ASP A 113 8.45 -17.16 3.99
CA ASP A 113 7.48 -17.52 2.96
C ASP A 113 6.07 -16.97 3.22
N GLN A 114 5.80 -16.62 4.48
CA GLN A 114 4.53 -16.05 4.91
C GLN A 114 4.54 -14.52 4.88
N TYR A 115 5.69 -13.84 4.70
CA TYR A 115 5.76 -12.38 4.67
C TYR A 115 5.72 -11.83 3.24
N TRP A 116 4.82 -10.89 3.02
CA TRP A 116 4.59 -10.27 1.72
C TRP A 116 4.58 -8.75 1.84
N LEU A 117 5.21 -8.08 0.88
CA LEU A 117 5.18 -6.63 0.73
C LEU A 117 4.29 -6.26 -0.45
N TYR A 118 3.23 -5.51 -0.18
CA TYR A 118 2.27 -5.04 -1.17
C TYR A 118 2.51 -3.56 -1.37
N VAL A 119 2.79 -3.17 -2.61
CA VAL A 119 2.96 -1.76 -2.97
C VAL A 119 1.80 -1.37 -3.87
N VAL A 120 1.02 -0.40 -3.41
CA VAL A 120 -0.08 0.17 -4.19
C VAL A 120 0.32 1.55 -4.67
N TYR A 121 0.36 1.70 -5.99
CA TYR A 121 0.71 2.95 -6.65
C TYR A 121 -0.52 3.69 -7.14
N ASP A 122 -0.34 4.99 -7.40
CA ASP A 122 -1.32 5.90 -7.95
C ASP A 122 -2.50 6.19 -6.99
N CYS A 123 -2.30 6.00 -5.67
CA CYS A 123 -3.33 6.18 -4.64
C CYS A 123 -3.87 7.62 -4.52
N ALA A 124 -3.16 8.62 -5.05
CA ALA A 124 -3.56 10.03 -5.01
C ALA A 124 -4.38 10.45 -6.24
N THR A 125 -4.58 9.58 -7.24
CA THR A 125 -5.29 9.95 -8.45
C THR A 125 -6.81 9.99 -8.22
N PRO A 126 -7.49 11.15 -8.38
CA PRO A 126 -8.96 11.24 -8.24
C PRO A 126 -9.72 10.66 -9.43
N SER A 127 -9.02 9.97 -10.35
CA SER A 127 -9.57 9.59 -11.65
C SER A 127 -10.25 8.22 -11.56
N PRO A 128 -11.59 8.13 -11.71
CA PRO A 128 -12.32 6.87 -11.57
C PRO A 128 -11.97 5.80 -12.62
N ASN A 129 -11.13 6.13 -13.61
CA ASN A 129 -10.80 5.25 -14.75
C ASN A 129 -9.32 4.84 -14.80
N SER A 130 -8.48 5.23 -13.83
CA SER A 130 -7.09 4.75 -13.76
C SER A 130 -7.04 3.53 -12.84
N PRO A 131 -6.62 2.34 -13.33
CA PRO A 131 -6.49 1.19 -12.46
C PRO A 131 -5.33 1.41 -11.49
N LEU A 132 -5.61 1.36 -10.18
CA LEU A 132 -4.57 1.28 -9.15
C LEU A 132 -3.70 0.05 -9.42
N LYS A 133 -2.38 0.24 -9.34
CA LYS A 133 -1.43 -0.84 -9.62
C LYS A 133 -0.96 -1.42 -8.30
N ILE A 134 -1.16 -2.71 -8.14
CA ILE A 134 -0.64 -3.47 -7.02
C ILE A 134 0.54 -4.32 -7.48
N SER A 135 1.69 -4.08 -6.87
CA SER A 135 2.88 -4.93 -7.02
C SER A 135 3.07 -5.73 -5.76
N ARG A 136 3.26 -7.04 -5.90
CA ARG A 136 3.41 -7.98 -4.79
C ARG A 136 4.79 -8.59 -4.81
N PHE A 137 5.49 -8.45 -3.70
CA PHE A 137 6.82 -9.02 -3.50
C PHE A 137 6.78 -9.99 -2.33
N ARG A 138 7.39 -11.17 -2.52
CA ARG A 138 7.79 -12.00 -1.40
C ARG A 138 9.19 -11.55 -1.00
N VAL A 139 9.34 -11.09 0.23
CA VAL A 139 10.65 -10.66 0.72
C VAL A 139 11.46 -11.92 1.04
N THR A 140 12.23 -12.40 0.08
CA THR A 140 13.16 -13.52 0.28
C THR A 140 14.53 -12.99 0.67
N CYS A 141 15.14 -13.60 1.69
CA CYS A 141 16.48 -13.23 2.19
C CYS A 141 17.56 -13.21 1.10
N SER A 142 17.35 -13.90 -0.03
CA SER A 142 18.24 -13.92 -1.19
C SER A 142 18.17 -12.70 -2.13
N VAL A 143 17.25 -11.75 -1.94
CA VAL A 143 17.04 -10.61 -2.89
C VAL A 143 17.89 -9.37 -2.54
N PHE A 144 18.64 -9.37 -1.44
CA PHE A 144 19.44 -8.21 -0.99
C PHE A 144 20.94 -8.51 -0.84
N GLU A 145 21.51 -9.36 -1.70
CA GLU A 145 22.99 -9.40 -1.88
C GLU A 145 23.49 -8.27 -2.81
N MET A 146 22.60 -7.40 -3.29
CA MET A 146 22.92 -6.23 -4.10
C MET A 146 22.65 -4.94 -3.32
N GLY A 147 23.65 -4.51 -2.52
CA GLY A 147 23.80 -3.10 -2.15
C GLY A 147 23.36 -2.68 -0.75
N ILE A 148 24.04 -3.17 0.28
CA ILE A 148 24.35 -2.31 1.44
C ILE A 148 25.79 -1.83 1.21
N PRO A 149 26.04 -0.56 0.82
CA PRO A 149 27.38 -0.02 0.94
C PRO A 149 27.72 0.05 2.42
N ASN A 150 28.80 -0.63 2.80
CA ASN A 150 29.39 -0.57 4.14
C ASN A 150 29.40 0.88 4.67
N LEU A 151 28.89 1.05 5.90
CA LEU A 151 29.42 2.05 6.83
C LEU A 151 30.43 1.35 7.72
#